data_AF-A0A812L449-F1
#
_entry.id   AF-A0A812L449-F1
#
_cell.length_a   1.000
_cell.length_b   1.000
_cell.length_c   1.000
_cell.angle_alpha   90.00
_cell.angle_beta   90.00
_cell.angle_gamma   90.00
#
_symmetry.space_group_name_H-M   'P 1'
#
loop_
_entity.id
_entity.type
_entity.pdbx_description
1 polymer ?
#
loop_
_entity_poly.entity_id
_entity_poly.type
_entity_poly.pdbx_seq_one_letter_code
_entity_poly.pdbx_strand_id
1 'polypeptide(L)'
;QPLSFSLQPAATLRPRLGDLMSRSYQGRLNPGSYGHPELCKRPCVYQLKSGVCHVGAKCGFCHCRHEKSEVKPDQRERQLLLRMTDSELAALFVPVFRKRATDQGLLPVAREFLELAEQEAAAIESRQAEEPSQIRQRQLRTLKKSLSNMRLSSMAQHFLRTLPENVEIAYEQMRMQLTVVEPGSESTETVIVVHL
;
A
#
# COMPACT_ATOMS: atom_id res chain seq x y z
N GLN A 1 -2.73 37.54 -61.83
CA GLN A 1 -2.83 36.98 -60.47
C GLN A 1 -3.87 37.78 -59.70
N PRO A 2 -4.91 37.10 -59.18
CA PRO A 2 -5.15 37.19 -57.74
C PRO A 2 -5.35 35.79 -57.11
N LEU A 3 -4.86 35.64 -55.88
CA LEU A 3 -4.91 34.42 -55.09
C LEU A 3 -6.33 34.21 -54.55
N SER A 4 -6.98 33.12 -54.94
CA SER A 4 -8.23 32.64 -54.36
C SER A 4 -7.97 32.03 -52.98
N PHE A 5 -8.41 32.71 -51.91
CA PHE A 5 -8.40 32.17 -50.55
C PHE A 5 -9.63 31.26 -50.37
N SER A 6 -9.43 29.95 -50.40
CA SER A 6 -10.46 28.97 -50.05
C SER A 6 -10.56 28.90 -48.52
N LEU A 7 -11.62 29.49 -47.96
CA LEU A 7 -12.00 29.31 -46.56
C LEU A 7 -12.58 27.90 -46.40
N GLN A 8 -11.79 26.97 -45.86
CA GLN A 8 -12.32 25.71 -45.35
C GLN A 8 -13.09 25.97 -44.05
N PRO A 9 -14.26 25.35 -43.83
CA PRO A 9 -14.95 25.48 -42.56
C PRO A 9 -14.12 24.80 -41.47
N ALA A 10 -13.82 25.53 -40.41
CA ALA A 10 -13.25 24.99 -39.19
C ALA A 10 -14.19 23.90 -38.67
N ALA A 11 -13.84 22.64 -38.93
CA ALA A 11 -14.47 21.50 -38.32
C ALA A 11 -14.25 21.64 -36.81
N THR A 12 -15.25 22.16 -36.11
CA THR A 12 -15.34 22.11 -34.66
C THR A 12 -15.41 20.63 -34.29
N LEU A 13 -14.24 20.02 -34.11
CA LEU A 13 -14.08 18.73 -33.48
C LEU A 13 -14.62 18.88 -32.06
N ARG A 14 -15.93 18.65 -31.89
CA ARG A 14 -16.50 18.37 -30.58
C ARG A 14 -15.72 17.18 -30.02
N PRO A 15 -15.03 17.31 -28.89
CA PRO A 15 -14.33 16.17 -28.31
C PRO A 15 -15.37 15.09 -28.02
N ARG A 16 -15.05 13.83 -28.33
CA ARG A 16 -15.91 12.70 -27.95
C ARG A 16 -15.99 12.68 -26.42
N LEU A 17 -17.15 12.33 -25.88
CA LEU A 17 -17.43 12.30 -24.44
C LEU A 17 -16.38 11.50 -23.62
N GLY A 18 -15.61 10.62 -24.27
CA GLY A 18 -14.51 9.88 -23.66
C GLY A 18 -13.19 10.66 -23.50
N ASP A 19 -12.91 11.69 -24.30
CA ASP A 19 -11.62 12.40 -24.30
C ASP A 19 -11.59 13.57 -23.29
N LEU A 20 -12.76 14.01 -22.81
CA LEU A 20 -12.91 15.00 -21.73
C LEU A 20 -12.85 14.38 -20.32
N MET A 21 -12.65 13.05 -20.21
CA MET A 21 -12.44 12.35 -18.93
C MET A 21 -10.96 12.26 -18.51
N SER A 22 -10.11 13.17 -18.97
CA SER A 22 -8.82 13.51 -18.32
C SER A 22 -8.98 14.50 -17.15
N ARG A 23 -10.21 14.80 -16.73
CA ARG A 23 -10.48 15.62 -15.54
C ARG A 23 -10.52 14.74 -14.29
N SER A 24 -9.42 14.79 -13.54
CA SER A 24 -9.38 14.62 -12.08
C SER A 24 -10.17 13.41 -11.57
N TYR A 25 -9.56 12.23 -11.62
CA TYR A 25 -9.93 11.13 -10.73
C TYR A 25 -9.58 11.56 -9.30
N GLN A 26 -10.41 12.41 -8.71
CA GLN A 26 -10.41 12.71 -7.30
C GLN A 26 -10.68 11.39 -6.59
N GLY A 27 -9.61 10.70 -6.21
CA GLY A 27 -9.68 9.57 -5.29
C GLY A 27 -10.31 10.10 -4.02
N ARG A 28 -11.63 9.90 -3.85
CA ARG A 28 -12.31 10.31 -2.62
C ARG A 28 -11.54 9.68 -1.48
N LEU A 29 -10.94 10.54 -0.64
CA LEU A 29 -10.31 10.11 0.60
C LEU A 29 -11.35 9.32 1.38
N ASN A 30 -11.00 8.07 1.66
CA ASN A 30 -11.83 7.13 2.39
C ASN A 30 -10.89 6.34 3.33
N PRO A 31 -11.44 5.62 4.33
CA PRO A 31 -10.63 4.83 5.27
C PRO A 31 -9.66 3.83 4.61
N GLY A 32 -10.03 3.30 3.43
CA GLY A 32 -9.17 2.40 2.66
C GLY A 32 -8.01 3.09 1.95
N SER A 33 -8.14 4.38 1.62
CA SER A 33 -7.14 5.15 0.88
C SER A 33 -5.99 5.67 1.75
N TYR A 34 -6.17 5.73 3.07
CA TYR A 34 -5.10 6.11 4.01
C TYR A 34 -3.89 5.18 3.91
N GLY A 35 -2.69 5.76 3.78
CA GLY A 35 -1.43 5.05 3.56
C GLY A 35 -1.07 4.83 2.09
N HIS A 36 -1.82 5.34 1.11
CA HIS A 36 -1.48 5.14 -0.31
C HIS A 36 -0.11 5.77 -0.64
N PRO A 37 0.73 5.14 -1.50
CA PRO A 37 0.49 3.91 -2.27
C PRO A 37 0.91 2.59 -1.61
N GLU A 38 1.70 2.65 -0.54
CA GLU A 38 2.39 1.48 0.00
C GLU A 38 1.65 0.82 1.16
N LEU A 39 0.91 1.60 1.94
CA LEU A 39 0.21 1.21 3.16
C LEU A 39 -1.32 1.31 3.04
N CYS A 40 -1.88 1.68 1.89
CA CYS A 40 -3.34 1.68 1.71
C CYS A 40 -3.94 0.28 1.73
N LYS A 41 -5.23 0.18 2.07
CA LYS A 41 -5.96 -1.09 1.94
C LYS A 41 -6.05 -1.49 0.46
N ARG A 42 -6.43 -2.75 0.23
CA ARG A 42 -6.56 -3.32 -1.11
C ARG A 42 -7.41 -2.41 -2.02
N PRO A 43 -7.10 -2.29 -3.32
CA PRO A 43 -7.86 -1.48 -4.25
C PRO A 43 -9.34 -1.88 -4.32
N CYS A 44 -10.22 -0.89 -4.35
CA CYS A 44 -11.66 -1.09 -4.49
C CYS A 44 -11.99 -1.58 -5.91
N VAL A 45 -12.57 -2.78 -6.00
CA VAL A 45 -12.90 -3.40 -7.29
C VAL A 45 -13.94 -2.58 -8.06
N TYR A 46 -14.92 -1.98 -7.37
CA TYR A 46 -15.92 -1.13 -8.01
C TYR A 46 -15.30 0.15 -8.55
N GLN A 47 -14.55 0.88 -7.73
CA GLN A 47 -13.85 2.09 -8.18
C GLN A 47 -12.90 1.80 -9.35
N LEU A 48 -12.20 0.67 -9.31
CA LEU A 48 -11.27 0.26 -10.37
C LEU A 48 -11.96 -0.11 -11.68
N LYS A 49 -13.09 -0.81 -11.64
CA LYS A 49 -13.77 -1.34 -12.84
C LYS A 49 -14.75 -0.35 -13.46
N SER A 50 -15.53 0.36 -12.65
CA SER A 50 -16.62 1.23 -13.12
C SER A 50 -16.38 2.71 -12.83
N GLY A 51 -15.31 3.07 -12.11
CA GLY A 51 -15.07 4.46 -11.68
C GLY A 51 -16.01 4.93 -10.56
N VAL A 52 -16.94 4.09 -10.11
CA VAL A 52 -17.97 4.45 -9.13
C VAL A 52 -18.14 3.34 -8.10
N CYS A 53 -17.84 3.65 -6.84
CA CYS A 53 -18.16 2.79 -5.70
C CYS A 53 -19.44 3.28 -5.00
N HIS A 54 -20.45 2.42 -4.88
CA HIS A 54 -21.73 2.72 -4.23
C HIS A 54 -21.59 2.97 -2.71
N VAL A 55 -20.52 2.48 -2.07
CA VAL A 55 -20.24 2.72 -0.64
C VAL A 55 -19.68 4.13 -0.40
N GLY A 56 -19.08 4.75 -1.44
CA GLY A 56 -18.58 6.12 -1.37
C GLY A 56 -17.48 6.32 -0.32
N ALA A 57 -17.60 7.39 0.48
CA ALA A 57 -16.59 7.83 1.44
C ALA A 57 -16.39 6.87 2.64
N LYS A 58 -17.33 5.95 2.87
CA LYS A 58 -17.22 4.93 3.93
C LYS A 58 -16.54 3.65 3.45
N CYS A 59 -16.10 3.59 2.19
CA CYS A 59 -15.51 2.37 1.65
C CYS A 59 -14.19 2.05 2.39
N GLY A 60 -14.07 0.81 2.87
CA GLY A 60 -12.83 0.29 3.47
C GLY A 60 -11.77 -0.13 2.45
N PHE A 61 -11.98 0.12 1.16
CA PHE A 61 -11.03 -0.21 0.09
C PHE A 61 -10.50 1.06 -0.56
N CYS A 62 -9.24 1.03 -0.97
CA CYS A 62 -8.59 2.21 -1.54
C CYS A 62 -9.23 2.60 -2.88
N HIS A 63 -9.57 3.87 -3.02
CA HIS A 63 -10.14 4.44 -4.25
C HIS A 63 -9.09 5.10 -5.16
N CYS A 64 -7.85 5.23 -4.71
CA CYS A 64 -6.76 5.79 -5.50
C CYS A 64 -6.40 4.86 -6.68
N ARG A 65 -5.81 5.45 -7.73
CA ARG A 65 -5.28 4.69 -8.85
C ARG A 65 -4.03 3.93 -8.42
N HIS A 66 -3.96 2.65 -8.77
CA HIS A 66 -2.79 1.82 -8.49
C HIS A 66 -2.15 1.40 -9.81
N GLU A 67 -0.91 1.83 -10.04
CA GLU A 67 -0.21 1.60 -11.31
C GLU A 67 0.37 0.18 -11.41
N LYS A 68 0.74 -0.40 -10.27
CA LYS A 68 1.39 -1.70 -10.21
C LYS A 68 0.41 -2.78 -9.78
N SER A 69 0.40 -3.90 -10.51
CA SER A 69 -0.24 -5.13 -10.03
C SER A 69 0.58 -5.66 -8.86
N GLU A 70 -0.06 -5.96 -7.73
CA GLU A 70 0.65 -6.47 -6.56
C GLU A 70 1.30 -7.82 -6.88
N VAL A 71 2.58 -7.96 -6.53
CA VAL A 71 3.19 -9.28 -6.41
C VAL A 71 2.51 -9.99 -5.26
N LYS A 72 1.74 -11.02 -5.59
CA LYS A 72 1.07 -11.88 -4.60
C LYS A 72 1.96 -13.08 -4.31
N PRO A 73 1.99 -13.58 -3.07
CA PRO A 73 2.69 -14.82 -2.80
C PRO A 73 2.09 -15.93 -3.66
N ASP A 74 2.95 -16.77 -4.23
CA ASP A 74 2.51 -17.94 -4.97
C ASP A 74 1.89 -18.98 -4.01
N GLN A 75 1.32 -20.06 -4.55
CA GLN A 75 0.68 -21.09 -3.71
C GLN A 75 1.65 -21.72 -2.69
N ARG A 76 2.93 -21.91 -3.05
CA ARG A 76 3.94 -22.51 -2.17
C ARG A 76 4.36 -21.54 -1.08
N GLU A 77 4.51 -20.26 -1.39
CA GLU A 77 4.80 -19.19 -0.45
C GLU A 77 3.64 -19.00 0.54
N ARG A 78 2.38 -19.05 0.08
CA ARG A 78 1.21 -19.01 0.98
C ARG A 78 1.18 -20.21 1.92
N GLN A 79 1.41 -21.42 1.41
CA GLN A 79 1.48 -22.62 2.24
C GLN A 79 2.66 -22.61 3.22
N LEU A 80 3.74 -21.91 2.88
CA LEU A 80 4.83 -21.70 3.82
C LEU A 80 4.40 -20.74 4.92
N LEU A 81 3.91 -19.55 4.57
CA LEU A 81 3.42 -18.53 5.52
C LEU A 81 2.38 -19.09 6.51
N LEU A 82 1.48 -19.96 6.05
CA LEU A 82 0.46 -20.60 6.89
C LEU A 82 1.01 -21.64 7.88
N ARG A 83 2.23 -22.14 7.66
CA ARG A 83 2.89 -23.13 8.54
C ARG A 83 3.93 -22.50 9.47
N MET A 84 4.25 -21.23 9.28
CA MET A 84 5.21 -20.54 10.14
C MET A 84 4.58 -20.29 11.50
N THR A 85 5.39 -20.37 12.55
CA THR A 85 4.96 -19.91 13.89
C THR A 85 4.88 -18.39 13.94
N ASP A 86 4.21 -17.86 14.96
CA ASP A 86 4.15 -16.41 15.20
C ASP A 86 5.56 -15.81 15.38
N SER A 87 6.48 -16.53 16.04
CA SER A 87 7.88 -16.10 16.17
C SER A 87 8.58 -16.05 14.81
N GLU A 88 8.42 -17.08 13.98
CA GLU A 88 9.02 -17.11 12.64
C GLU A 88 8.45 -16.00 11.74
N LEU A 89 7.15 -15.70 11.85
CA LEU A 89 6.49 -14.61 11.12
C LEU A 89 7.03 -13.26 11.60
N ALA A 90 7.07 -13.02 12.91
CA ALA A 90 7.59 -11.77 13.46
C ALA A 90 9.06 -11.55 13.08
N ALA A 91 9.92 -12.55 13.28
CA ALA A 91 11.35 -12.50 12.92
C ALA A 91 11.58 -12.28 11.41
N LEU A 92 10.63 -12.69 10.56
CA LEU A 92 10.67 -12.43 9.12
C LEU A 92 10.17 -11.02 8.77
N PHE A 93 9.00 -10.63 9.27
CA PHE A 93 8.27 -9.47 8.78
C PHE A 93 8.75 -8.14 9.36
N VAL A 94 8.98 -8.02 10.67
CA VAL A 94 9.35 -6.72 11.25
C VAL A 94 10.67 -6.16 10.71
N PRO A 95 11.78 -6.93 10.54
CA PRO A 95 12.99 -6.37 9.96
C PRO A 95 12.83 -6.00 8.48
N VAL A 96 12.01 -6.74 7.72
CA VAL A 96 11.69 -6.40 6.32
C VAL A 96 10.84 -5.14 6.26
N PHE A 97 9.86 -4.98 7.14
CA PHE A 97 9.03 -3.78 7.24
C PHE A 97 9.89 -2.57 7.59
N ARG A 98 10.71 -2.65 8.64
CA ARG A 98 11.63 -1.57 9.03
C ARG A 98 12.49 -1.14 7.87
N LYS A 99 13.20 -2.08 7.24
CA LYS A 99 14.09 -1.78 6.11
C LYS A 99 13.34 -1.04 5.01
N ARG A 100 12.16 -1.52 4.64
CA ARG A 100 11.37 -0.90 3.57
C ARG A 100 10.78 0.46 3.97
N ALA A 101 10.34 0.63 5.21
CA ALA A 101 9.90 1.92 5.72
C ALA A 101 11.06 2.93 5.68
N THR A 102 12.29 2.50 5.99
CA THR A 102 13.50 3.31 5.83
C THR A 102 13.76 3.64 4.36
N ASP A 103 13.79 2.64 3.48
CA ASP A 103 14.05 2.81 2.03
C ASP A 103 13.02 3.74 1.36
N GLN A 104 11.79 3.80 1.89
CA GLN A 104 10.69 4.63 1.39
C GLN A 104 10.53 5.97 2.15
N GLY A 105 11.42 6.29 3.10
CA GLY A 105 11.34 7.54 3.88
C GLY A 105 10.17 7.60 4.87
N LEU A 106 9.50 6.49 5.14
CA LEU A 106 8.35 6.36 6.04
C LEU A 106 8.75 6.19 7.51
N LEU A 107 10.03 6.01 7.81
CA LEU A 107 10.53 5.70 9.16
C LEU A 107 10.06 6.69 10.25
N PRO A 108 10.00 8.03 10.03
CA PRO A 108 9.51 8.95 11.05
C PRO A 108 8.06 8.68 11.48
N VAL A 109 7.21 8.31 10.52
CA VAL A 109 5.78 8.02 10.74
C VAL A 109 5.59 6.61 11.29
N ALA A 110 6.44 5.67 10.86
CA ALA A 110 6.38 4.27 11.26
C ALA A 110 7.04 3.98 12.63
N ARG A 111 7.66 4.97 13.28
CA ARG A 111 8.49 4.77 14.48
C ARG A 111 7.73 4.06 15.60
N GLU A 112 6.60 4.62 16.03
CA GLU A 112 5.81 4.07 17.13
C GLU A 112 5.34 2.64 16.84
N PHE A 113 4.80 2.41 15.64
CA PHE A 113 4.42 1.08 15.17
C PHE A 113 5.58 0.09 15.20
N LEU A 114 6.76 0.49 14.70
CA LEU A 114 7.95 -0.37 14.64
C LEU A 114 8.49 -0.70 16.04
N GLU A 115 8.49 0.26 16.96
CA GLU A 115 8.92 0.03 18.35
C GLU A 115 8.02 -1.00 19.03
N LEU A 116 6.69 -0.85 18.91
CA LEU A 116 5.73 -1.80 19.47
C LEU A 116 5.84 -3.19 18.80
N ALA A 117 5.98 -3.22 17.48
CA ALA A 117 6.14 -4.46 16.72
C ALA A 117 7.42 -5.23 17.10
N GLU A 118 8.52 -4.53 17.38
CA GLU A 118 9.79 -5.14 17.78
C GLU A 118 9.79 -5.63 19.21
N GLN A 119 9.19 -4.87 20.13
CA GLN A 119 8.98 -5.32 21.51
C GLN A 119 8.14 -6.59 21.53
N GLU A 120 7.06 -6.64 20.76
CA GLU A 120 6.24 -7.84 20.68
C GLU A 120 6.99 -8.99 20.02
N ALA A 121 7.74 -8.74 18.94
CA ALA A 121 8.53 -9.79 18.29
C ALA A 121 9.54 -10.43 19.26
N ALA A 122 10.23 -9.63 20.07
CA ALA A 122 11.14 -10.11 21.11
C ALA A 122 10.39 -10.86 22.24
N ALA A 123 9.20 -10.40 22.63
CA ALA A 123 8.34 -11.08 23.59
C ALA A 123 7.83 -12.43 23.06
N ILE A 124 7.51 -12.54 21.76
CA ILE A 124 7.14 -13.81 21.13
C ILE A 124 8.35 -14.75 21.10
N GLU A 125 9.51 -14.27 20.68
CA GLU A 125 10.75 -15.07 20.62
C GLU A 125 11.13 -15.64 21.99
N SER A 126 11.11 -14.82 23.04
CA SER A 126 11.37 -15.29 24.41
C SER A 126 10.37 -16.35 24.90
N ARG A 127 9.09 -16.26 24.50
CA ARG A 127 8.05 -17.26 24.82
C ARG A 127 8.20 -18.56 24.03
N GLN A 128 8.80 -18.52 22.85
CA GLN A 128 8.91 -19.65 21.90
C GLN A 128 10.35 -20.13 21.70
N ALA A 129 11.29 -19.76 22.58
CA ALA A 129 12.74 -19.96 22.41
C ALA A 129 13.19 -21.42 22.25
N GLU A 130 12.33 -22.40 22.56
CA GLU A 130 12.67 -23.82 22.51
C GLU A 130 12.26 -24.53 21.21
N GLU A 131 11.49 -23.88 20.32
CA GLU A 131 11.01 -24.51 19.08
C GLU A 131 12.01 -24.27 17.93
N PRO A 132 12.75 -25.30 17.46
CA PRO A 132 13.68 -25.14 16.36
C PRO A 132 12.92 -24.82 15.07
N SER A 133 13.36 -23.76 14.38
CA SER A 133 12.74 -23.32 13.12
C SER A 133 12.68 -24.47 12.11
N GLN A 134 11.49 -24.81 11.63
CA GLN A 134 11.30 -25.91 10.68
C GLN A 134 11.48 -25.47 9.21
N ILE A 135 11.71 -24.16 8.99
CA ILE A 135 11.80 -23.56 7.67
C ILE A 135 13.21 -23.69 7.07
N ARG A 136 13.30 -24.24 5.85
CA ARG A 136 14.59 -24.32 5.14
C ARG A 136 15.04 -22.93 4.70
N GLN A 137 16.33 -22.61 4.87
CA GLN A 137 16.93 -21.32 4.47
C GLN A 137 16.63 -20.89 3.03
N ARG A 138 16.58 -21.83 2.08
CA ARG A 138 16.23 -21.52 0.68
C ARG A 138 14.81 -20.97 0.55
N GLN A 139 13.86 -21.55 1.29
CA GLN A 139 12.46 -21.11 1.28
C GLN A 139 12.33 -19.69 1.88
N LEU A 140 13.07 -19.44 2.98
CA LEU A 140 13.14 -18.13 3.61
C LEU A 140 13.68 -17.04 2.66
N ARG A 141 14.74 -17.35 1.89
CA ARG A 141 15.31 -16.41 0.90
C ARG A 141 14.32 -16.07 -0.21
N THR A 142 13.62 -17.06 -0.76
CA THR A 142 12.59 -16.83 -1.79
C THR A 142 11.47 -15.96 -1.23
N LEU A 143 10.97 -16.28 -0.03
CA LEU A 143 9.91 -15.52 0.61
C LEU A 143 10.33 -14.07 0.87
N LYS A 144 11.53 -13.82 1.42
CA LYS A 144 12.07 -12.45 1.59
C LYS A 144 12.08 -11.64 0.29
N LYS A 145 12.42 -12.28 -0.84
CA LYS A 145 12.40 -11.64 -2.17
C LYS A 145 10.97 -11.35 -2.66
N SER A 146 10.01 -12.23 -2.39
CA SER A 146 8.59 -11.99 -2.71
C SER A 146 8.05 -10.81 -1.88
N LEU A 147 8.33 -10.81 -0.58
CA LEU A 147 7.93 -9.75 0.36
C LEU A 147 8.52 -8.38 0.02
N SER A 148 9.76 -8.32 -0.48
CA SER A 148 10.39 -7.06 -0.86
C SER A 148 9.74 -6.39 -2.07
N ASN A 149 8.99 -7.14 -2.89
CA ASN A 149 8.35 -6.64 -4.12
C ASN A 149 6.83 -6.45 -3.98
N MET A 150 6.26 -6.76 -2.81
CA MET A 150 4.85 -6.55 -2.48
C MET A 150 4.60 -5.12 -1.95
N ARG A 151 3.36 -4.64 -1.83
CA ARG A 151 3.05 -3.46 -1.01
C ARG A 151 3.27 -3.73 0.48
N LEU A 152 3.65 -2.71 1.24
CA LEU A 152 3.79 -2.81 2.70
C LEU A 152 2.48 -3.22 3.37
N SER A 153 1.33 -2.77 2.89
CA SER A 153 0.03 -3.13 3.45
C SER A 153 -0.30 -4.61 3.31
N SER A 154 -0.05 -5.19 2.14
CA SER A 154 -0.28 -6.61 1.89
C SER A 154 0.66 -7.48 2.73
N MET A 155 1.88 -7.01 2.98
CA MET A 155 2.84 -7.64 3.89
C MET A 155 2.34 -7.56 5.35
N ALA A 156 1.92 -6.38 5.79
CA ALA A 156 1.44 -6.14 7.14
C ALA A 156 0.21 -7.00 7.48
N GLN A 157 -0.69 -7.29 6.54
CA GLN A 157 -1.87 -8.15 6.78
C GLN A 157 -1.53 -9.57 7.24
N HIS A 158 -0.37 -10.10 6.87
CA HIS A 158 0.09 -11.41 7.33
C HIS A 158 0.70 -11.33 8.73
N PHE A 159 1.40 -10.23 9.01
CA PHE A 159 2.10 -9.97 10.27
C PHE A 159 1.15 -9.54 11.40
N LEU A 160 0.23 -8.62 11.14
CA LEU A 160 -0.67 -8.06 12.16
C LEU A 160 -1.59 -9.11 12.81
N ARG A 161 -1.84 -10.25 12.15
CA ARG A 161 -2.62 -11.36 12.72
C ARG A 161 -1.96 -12.01 13.93
N THR A 162 -0.65 -11.86 14.07
CA THR A 162 0.14 -12.49 15.13
C THR A 162 0.48 -11.51 16.26
N LEU A 163 0.05 -10.26 16.15
CA LEU A 163 0.39 -9.18 17.07
C LEU A 163 -0.82 -8.77 17.92
N PRO A 164 -0.59 -8.22 19.11
CA PRO A 164 -1.64 -7.72 19.97
C PRO A 164 -2.29 -6.45 19.41
N GLU A 165 -3.49 -6.16 19.90
CA GLU A 165 -4.36 -5.08 19.43
C GLU A 165 -3.68 -3.69 19.44
N ASN A 166 -2.83 -3.41 20.43
CA ASN A 166 -2.10 -2.14 20.51
C ASN A 166 -1.17 -1.92 19.31
N VAL A 167 -0.57 -2.98 18.75
CA VAL A 167 0.28 -2.88 17.56
C VAL A 167 -0.57 -2.64 16.31
N GLU A 168 -1.75 -3.27 16.22
CA GLU A 168 -2.71 -3.04 15.15
C GLU A 168 -3.23 -1.59 15.16
N ILE A 169 -3.55 -1.05 16.34
CA ILE A 169 -3.95 0.35 16.50
C ILE A 169 -2.86 1.29 16.03
N ALA A 170 -1.61 1.08 16.45
CA ALA A 170 -0.48 1.90 16.02
C ALA A 170 -0.25 1.83 14.50
N TYR A 171 -0.45 0.65 13.91
CA TYR A 171 -0.40 0.48 12.45
C TYR A 171 -1.49 1.30 11.73
N GLU A 172 -2.74 1.25 12.21
CA GLU A 172 -3.83 2.03 11.62
C GLU A 172 -3.61 3.54 11.81
N GLN A 173 -3.10 3.98 12.96
CA GLN A 173 -2.73 5.38 13.20
C GLN A 173 -1.63 5.86 12.24
N MET A 174 -0.56 5.07 12.08
CA MET A 174 0.49 5.34 11.10
C MET A 174 -0.09 5.49 9.69
N ARG A 175 -1.03 4.61 9.29
CA ARG A 175 -1.70 4.71 7.98
C ARG A 175 -2.48 6.00 7.83
N MET A 176 -3.19 6.44 8.87
CA MET A 176 -4.01 7.66 8.85
C MET A 176 -3.17 8.94 8.74
N GLN A 177 -1.94 8.95 9.25
CA GLN A 177 -1.01 10.08 9.10
C GLN A 177 -0.49 10.26 7.66
N LEU A 178 -0.56 9.20 6.86
CA LEU A 178 -0.14 9.17 5.47
C LEU A 178 -1.35 9.44 4.56
N THR A 179 -1.56 10.70 4.20
CA THR A 179 -2.57 11.08 3.22
C THR A 179 -1.90 11.56 1.94
N VAL A 180 -2.49 11.23 0.80
CA VAL A 180 -2.04 11.76 -0.50
C VAL A 180 -2.64 13.15 -0.64
N VAL A 181 -1.79 14.17 -0.72
CA VAL A 181 -2.14 15.50 -1.25
C VAL A 181 -1.58 15.58 -2.67
N GLU A 182 -2.42 16.01 -3.61
CA GLU A 182 -2.13 16.05 -5.04
C GLU A 182 -0.85 16.87 -5.38
N PRO A 183 -0.01 16.42 -6.32
CA PRO A 183 1.00 17.27 -6.96
C PRO A 183 0.31 18.23 -7.93
N GLY A 184 -0.36 19.25 -7.38
CA GLY A 184 -1.05 20.32 -8.11
C GLY A 184 -0.71 21.73 -7.63
N SER A 185 0.09 21.86 -6.56
CA SER A 185 0.83 23.08 -6.25
C SER A 185 2.28 22.81 -6.61
N GLU A 186 2.87 23.67 -7.44
CA GLU A 186 4.25 23.59 -7.94
C GLU A 186 5.29 23.37 -6.83
N SER A 187 5.54 22.13 -6.39
CA SER A 187 6.75 21.73 -5.66
C SER A 187 6.85 20.21 -5.64
N THR A 188 7.90 19.71 -6.25
CA THR A 188 8.60 18.42 -6.03
C THR A 188 8.11 17.51 -4.90
N GLU A 189 7.91 16.23 -5.24
CA GLU A 189 7.95 15.03 -4.38
C GLU A 189 8.04 15.31 -2.88
N THR A 190 6.91 15.35 -2.18
CA THR A 190 6.92 15.27 -0.72
C THR A 190 5.73 14.45 -0.26
N VAL A 191 6.00 13.29 0.36
CA VAL A 191 5.03 12.62 1.23
C VAL A 191 4.81 13.56 2.41
N ILE A 192 3.74 14.35 2.37
CA ILE A 192 3.41 15.24 3.49
C ILE A 192 2.83 14.38 4.61
N VAL A 193 3.63 14.19 5.65
CA VAL A 193 3.17 13.68 6.94
C VAL A 193 2.24 14.72 7.54
N VAL A 194 0.94 14.46 7.57
CA VAL A 194 0.00 15.35 8.26
C VAL A 194 0.16 15.09 9.75
N HIS A 195 0.91 15.95 10.43
CA HIS A 195 0.86 16.03 11.90
C HIS A 195 -0.50 16.66 12.24
N LEU A 196 -1.42 15.83 12.75
CA LEU A 196 -2.61 16.31 13.46
C LEU A 196 -2.21 16.77 14.86
#